data_AF-A0A1J4ZCH9-F1
#
_entry.id   AF-A0A1J4ZCH9-F1
#
_cell.length_a   1.000
_cell.length_b   1.000
_cell.length_c   1.000
_cell.angle_alpha   90.00
_cell.angle_beta   90.00
_cell.angle_gamma   90.00
#
_symmetry.space_group_name_H-M   'P 1'
#
loop_
_entity.id
_entity.type
_entity.pdbx_description
1 polymer ?
#
loop_
_entity_poly.entity_id
_entity_poly.type
_entity_poly.pdbx_seq_one_letter_code
_entity_poly.pdbx_strand_id
1 'polypeptide(L)'
;MNNKGFLLGEFTLKMVIAILSILLLVYLLFGIYGTFSEKNKLAKAESTLVEVVERVELAGSNSQDYDFIMTGPNGWSLVAFLNNGPEACLGNQCLCICDGGNRDKCDRLGSCEKVSSEFENFEAIKIDGPTGLFIKKTEGKIAISKNG
;
A
#
# COMPACT_ATOMS: atom_id res chain seq x y z
N MET A 1 34.19 -7.15 -60.47
CA MET A 1 33.14 -6.54 -59.63
C MET A 1 32.61 -7.62 -58.69
N ASN A 2 32.91 -7.52 -57.39
CA ASN A 2 32.67 -8.58 -56.41
C ASN A 2 31.49 -8.21 -55.49
N ASN A 3 30.25 -8.45 -55.93
CA ASN A 3 29.05 -8.21 -55.14
C ASN A 3 28.70 -9.49 -54.34
N LYS A 4 29.48 -9.81 -53.31
CA LYS A 4 29.19 -10.93 -52.38
C LYS A 4 28.74 -10.50 -50.98
N GLY A 5 28.73 -9.19 -50.69
CA GLY A 5 28.36 -8.64 -49.37
C GLY A 5 26.86 -8.44 -49.12
N PHE A 6 26.02 -8.48 -50.16
CA PHE A 6 24.59 -8.15 -50.04
C PHE A 6 23.78 -9.25 -49.33
N LEU A 7 24.15 -10.52 -49.49
CA LEU A 7 23.39 -11.64 -48.95
C LEU A 7 23.61 -11.86 -47.45
N LEU A 8 24.76 -11.52 -46.87
CA LEU A 8 24.99 -11.62 -45.42
C LEU A 8 24.31 -10.49 -44.63
N GLY A 9 24.13 -9.31 -45.25
CA GLY A 9 23.49 -8.15 -44.61
C GLY A 9 22.00 -8.38 -44.31
N GLU A 10 21.28 -9.07 -45.18
CA GLU A 10 19.84 -9.27 -45.02
C GLU A 10 19.50 -10.20 -43.84
N PHE A 11 20.24 -11.30 -43.67
CA PHE A 11 20.04 -12.23 -42.55
C PHE A 11 20.47 -11.65 -41.22
N THR A 12 21.58 -10.90 -41.19
CA THR A 12 22.08 -10.25 -39.97
C THR A 12 21.15 -9.12 -39.52
N LEU A 13 20.61 -8.32 -40.44
CA LEU A 13 19.65 -7.26 -40.13
C LEU A 13 18.37 -7.83 -39.51
N LYS A 14 17.81 -8.92 -40.08
CA LYS A 14 16.62 -9.60 -39.54
C LYS A 14 16.86 -10.12 -38.11
N MET A 15 18.04 -10.69 -37.87
CA MET A 15 18.45 -11.13 -36.53
C MET A 15 18.56 -9.97 -35.53
N VAL A 16 19.18 -8.86 -35.93
CA VAL A 16 19.32 -7.68 -35.04
C VAL A 16 17.96 -7.09 -34.69
N ILE A 17 17.05 -6.99 -35.66
CA ILE A 17 15.69 -6.50 -35.43
C ILE A 17 14.93 -7.44 -34.47
N ALA A 18 15.08 -8.76 -34.63
CA ALA A 18 14.46 -9.74 -33.74
C ALA A 18 15.00 -9.65 -32.31
N ILE A 19 16.29 -9.40 -32.11
CA ILE A 19 16.88 -9.22 -30.78
C ILE A 19 16.38 -7.91 -30.14
N LEU A 20 16.34 -6.82 -30.91
CA LEU A 20 15.82 -5.53 -30.44
C LEU A 20 14.35 -5.63 -30.03
N SER A 21 13.53 -6.36 -30.79
CA SER A 21 12.12 -6.54 -30.43
C SER A 21 11.94 -7.38 -29.16
N ILE A 22 12.76 -8.41 -28.95
CA ILE A 22 12.76 -9.20 -27.71
C ILE A 22 13.17 -8.33 -26.51
N LEU A 23 14.24 -7.53 -26.64
CA LEU A 23 14.68 -6.64 -25.57
C LEU A 23 13.60 -5.62 -25.20
N LEU A 24 12.93 -5.05 -26.21
CA LEU A 24 11.83 -4.12 -26.01
C LEU A 24 10.64 -4.78 -25.29
N LEU A 25 10.29 -6.02 -25.66
CA LEU A 25 9.22 -6.78 -24.99
C LEU A 25 9.55 -7.09 -23.53
N VAL A 26 10.79 -7.49 -23.24
CA VAL A 26 11.24 -7.76 -21.88
C VAL A 26 11.19 -6.48 -21.04
N TYR A 27 11.67 -5.35 -21.57
CA TYR A 27 11.60 -4.05 -20.90
C TYR A 27 10.15 -3.64 -20.59
N LEU A 28 9.25 -3.77 -21.56
CA LEU A 28 7.82 -3.51 -21.37
C LEU A 28 7.21 -4.41 -20.30
N LEU A 29 7.56 -5.70 -20.29
CA LEU A 29 7.04 -6.65 -19.30
C LEU A 29 7.43 -6.25 -17.87
N PHE A 30 8.69 -5.86 -17.66
CA PHE A 30 9.14 -5.36 -16.36
C PHE A 30 8.44 -4.06 -15.94
N GLY A 31 8.26 -3.11 -16.88
CA GLY A 31 7.56 -1.85 -16.61
C GLY A 31 6.09 -2.05 -16.22
N ILE A 32 5.38 -2.93 -16.95
CA ILE A 32 3.99 -3.28 -16.65
C ILE A 32 3.92 -4.00 -15.30
N TYR A 33 4.77 -4.99 -15.06
CA TYR A 33 4.76 -5.76 -13.82
C TYR A 33 5.01 -4.88 -12.58
N GLY A 34 5.98 -3.96 -12.64
CA GLY A 34 6.24 -3.01 -11.57
C GLY A 34 5.04 -2.13 -11.26
N THR A 35 4.43 -1.55 -12.30
CA THR A 35 3.24 -0.68 -12.15
C THR A 35 2.04 -1.42 -11.57
N PHE A 36 1.80 -2.67 -11.99
CA PHE A 36 0.70 -3.48 -11.47
C PHE A 36 0.93 -3.88 -10.00
N SER A 37 2.17 -4.18 -9.61
CA SER A 37 2.49 -4.53 -8.21
C SER A 37 2.23 -3.37 -7.26
N GLU A 38 2.62 -2.15 -7.62
CA GLU A 38 2.41 -0.95 -6.78
C GLU A 38 0.93 -0.58 -6.67
N LYS A 39 0.20 -0.57 -7.80
CA LYS A 39 -1.25 -0.27 -7.80
C LYS A 39 -2.04 -1.26 -6.96
N ASN A 40 -1.70 -2.56 -7.03
CA ASN A 40 -2.36 -3.58 -6.22
C ASN A 40 -2.10 -3.41 -4.73
N LYS A 41 -0.89 -2.98 -4.34
CA LYS A 41 -0.56 -2.72 -2.93
C LYS A 41 -1.36 -1.54 -2.38
N LEU A 42 -1.43 -0.44 -3.13
CA LEU A 42 -2.17 0.74 -2.72
C LEU A 42 -3.68 0.48 -2.66
N ALA A 43 -4.25 -0.18 -3.66
CA ALA A 43 -5.66 -0.57 -3.65
C ALA A 43 -5.97 -1.52 -2.47
N LYS A 44 -5.06 -2.43 -2.15
CA LYS A 44 -5.20 -3.30 -0.98
C LYS A 44 -5.12 -2.49 0.32
N ALA A 45 -4.17 -1.56 0.44
CA ALA A 45 -4.07 -0.64 1.58
C ALA A 45 -5.37 0.14 1.80
N GLU A 46 -5.92 0.72 0.73
CA GLU A 46 -7.16 1.48 0.76
C GLU A 46 -8.34 0.61 1.21
N SER A 47 -8.52 -0.57 0.62
CA SER A 47 -9.60 -1.49 1.01
C SER A 47 -9.50 -1.94 2.47
N THR A 48 -8.29 -2.27 2.95
CA THR A 48 -8.08 -2.66 4.34
C THR A 48 -8.25 -1.48 5.28
N LEU A 49 -7.84 -0.27 4.89
CA LEU A 49 -8.02 0.93 5.69
C LEU A 49 -9.49 1.26 5.89
N VAL A 50 -10.29 1.22 4.82
CA VAL A 50 -11.75 1.44 4.88
C VAL A 50 -12.39 0.44 5.85
N GLU A 51 -12.01 -0.84 5.77
CA GLU A 51 -12.53 -1.85 6.69
C GLU A 51 -12.11 -1.57 8.15
N VAL A 52 -10.86 -1.19 8.40
CA VAL A 52 -10.41 -0.83 9.77
C VAL A 52 -11.17 0.38 10.30
N VAL A 53 -11.35 1.42 9.48
CA VAL A 53 -12.11 2.62 9.87
C VAL A 53 -13.55 2.27 10.20
N GLU A 54 -14.21 1.46 9.38
CA GLU A 54 -15.57 0.98 9.66
C GLU A 54 -15.63 0.23 11.01
N ARG A 55 -14.67 -0.65 11.30
CA ARG A 55 -14.60 -1.36 12.60
C ARG A 55 -14.38 -0.40 13.76
N VAL A 56 -13.55 0.62 13.58
CA VAL A 56 -13.31 1.66 14.59
C VAL A 56 -14.58 2.45 14.85
N GLU A 57 -15.30 2.88 13.82
CA GLU A 57 -16.57 3.60 13.99
C GLU A 57 -17.67 2.74 14.65
N LEU A 58 -17.72 1.45 14.31
CA LEU A 58 -18.60 0.47 14.95
C LEU A 58 -18.24 0.26 16.43
N ALA A 59 -16.95 0.16 16.76
CA ALA A 59 -16.46 0.07 18.14
C ALA A 59 -16.83 1.31 18.96
N GLY A 60 -16.71 2.50 18.35
CA GLY A 60 -17.11 3.77 18.93
C GLY A 60 -18.62 3.82 19.26
N SER A 61 -19.46 3.33 18.34
CA SER A 61 -20.91 3.39 18.43
C SER A 61 -21.50 2.32 19.35
N ASN A 62 -21.09 1.06 19.20
CA ASN A 62 -21.69 -0.10 19.87
C ASN A 62 -20.98 -0.49 21.18
N SER A 63 -19.83 0.12 21.49
CA SER A 63 -18.99 -0.22 22.67
C SER A 63 -18.67 -1.72 22.78
N GLN A 64 -18.56 -2.40 21.64
CA GLN A 64 -18.14 -3.80 21.55
C GLN A 64 -16.68 -3.88 21.12
N ASP A 65 -15.97 -4.88 21.63
CA ASP A 65 -14.59 -5.19 21.27
C ASP A 65 -14.61 -5.95 19.93
N TYR A 66 -13.75 -5.54 18.99
CA TYR A 66 -13.65 -6.17 17.67
C TYR A 66 -12.23 -6.70 17.43
N ASP A 67 -12.17 -7.98 17.04
CA ASP A 67 -10.98 -8.61 16.47
C ASP A 67 -11.03 -8.49 14.94
N PHE A 68 -10.01 -7.90 14.35
CA PHE A 68 -9.86 -7.78 12.91
C PHE A 68 -8.52 -8.35 12.45
N ILE A 69 -8.49 -9.05 11.31
CA ILE A 69 -7.25 -9.61 10.77
C ILE A 69 -6.91 -8.90 9.47
N MET A 70 -5.88 -8.07 9.50
CA MET A 70 -5.32 -7.46 8.30
C MET A 70 -4.54 -8.50 7.50
N THR A 71 -4.95 -8.77 6.26
CA THR A 71 -4.27 -9.74 5.38
C THR A 71 -3.27 -9.09 4.42
N GLY A 72 -3.02 -7.80 4.56
CA GLY A 72 -2.01 -7.04 3.83
C GLY A 72 -2.36 -5.55 3.75
N PRO A 73 -1.59 -4.77 2.98
CA PRO A 73 -0.37 -5.14 2.25
C PRO A 73 0.84 -5.41 3.17
N ASN A 74 1.70 -6.37 2.78
CA ASN A 74 2.90 -6.74 3.55
C ASN A 74 4.00 -5.69 3.44
N GLY A 75 4.73 -5.44 4.53
CA GLY A 75 5.80 -4.45 4.63
C GLY A 75 5.31 -3.01 4.84
N TRP A 76 4.02 -2.84 5.08
CA TRP A 76 3.39 -1.54 5.34
C TRP A 76 3.17 -1.37 6.84
N SER A 77 2.82 -0.18 7.29
CA SER A 77 2.50 0.07 8.70
C SER A 77 1.25 0.90 8.85
N LEU A 78 0.39 0.48 9.78
CA LEU A 78 -0.74 1.25 10.24
C LEU A 78 -0.27 2.28 11.25
N VAL A 79 -0.60 3.55 11.02
CA VAL A 79 -0.23 4.67 11.87
C VAL A 79 -1.44 5.54 12.18
N ALA A 80 -1.49 6.00 13.41
CA ALA A 80 -2.44 7.01 13.87
C ALA A 80 -1.84 8.41 13.72
N PHE A 81 -2.66 9.37 13.28
CA PHE A 81 -2.37 10.81 13.34
C PHE A 81 -3.51 11.52 14.05
N LEU A 82 -3.22 12.16 15.18
CA LEU A 82 -4.25 12.87 15.96
C LEU A 82 -4.47 14.31 15.51
N ASN A 83 -3.40 15.03 15.15
CA ASN A 83 -3.43 16.45 14.78
C ASN A 83 -2.35 16.86 13.75
N ASN A 84 -1.22 16.14 13.66
CA ASN A 84 -0.13 16.41 12.73
C ASN A 84 0.01 15.28 11.71
N GLY A 85 -1.00 15.14 10.85
CA GLY A 85 -1.01 14.16 9.75
C GLY A 85 -0.78 14.80 8.38
N PRO A 86 -0.91 13.98 7.31
CA PRO A 86 -0.97 14.45 5.93
C PRO A 86 -1.93 15.63 5.76
N GLU A 87 -1.76 16.41 4.69
CA GLU A 87 -2.71 17.50 4.35
C GLU A 87 -4.18 17.02 4.34
N ALA A 88 -4.42 15.78 3.92
CA ALA A 88 -5.75 15.15 3.93
C ALA A 88 -6.39 15.09 5.34
N CYS A 89 -5.58 15.13 6.38
CA CYS A 89 -5.93 14.89 7.79
C CYS A 89 -5.79 16.13 8.68
N LEU A 90 -5.60 17.31 8.09
CA LEU A 90 -5.49 18.56 8.83
C LEU A 90 -6.72 18.78 9.76
N GLY A 91 -6.45 18.91 11.06
CA GLY A 91 -7.44 19.20 12.09
C GLY A 91 -8.37 18.05 12.47
N ASN A 92 -8.13 16.82 11.97
CA ASN A 92 -8.92 15.64 12.31
C ASN A 92 -8.02 14.47 12.72
N GLN A 93 -8.59 13.52 13.45
CA GLN A 93 -7.91 12.27 13.71
C GLN A 93 -8.00 11.36 12.49
N CYS A 94 -6.89 10.77 12.08
CA CYS A 94 -6.78 9.94 10.90
C CYS A 94 -6.04 8.64 11.18
N LEU A 95 -6.48 7.62 10.47
CA LEU A 95 -5.79 6.36 10.35
C LEU A 95 -5.14 6.29 8.98
N CYS A 96 -3.88 5.88 8.92
CA CYS A 96 -3.16 5.76 7.66
C CYS A 96 -2.41 4.43 7.56
N ILE A 97 -2.31 3.88 6.35
CA ILE A 97 -1.43 2.76 6.05
C ILE A 97 -0.33 3.27 5.12
N CYS A 98 0.93 3.22 5.58
CA CYS A 98 2.09 3.76 4.89
C CYS A 98 3.06 2.65 4.45
N ASP A 99 3.60 2.75 3.23
CA ASP A 99 4.63 1.84 2.74
C ASP A 99 5.97 2.04 3.49
N GLY A 100 6.58 0.93 3.92
CA GLY A 100 7.91 0.93 4.56
C GLY A 100 7.98 1.55 5.96
N GLY A 101 6.84 1.76 6.62
CA GLY A 101 6.77 2.25 8.02
C GLY A 101 7.25 3.67 8.22
N ASN A 102 7.37 4.45 7.15
CA ASN A 102 7.88 5.82 7.21
C ASN A 102 6.69 6.80 7.28
N ARG A 103 6.41 7.31 8.49
CA ARG A 103 5.31 8.27 8.74
C ARG A 103 5.39 9.48 7.79
N ASP A 104 6.59 9.97 7.50
CA ASP A 104 6.81 11.17 6.69
C ASP A 104 6.51 10.96 5.18
N LYS A 105 6.44 9.70 4.73
CA LYS A 105 6.15 9.37 3.32
C LYS A 105 4.69 8.96 3.08
N CYS A 106 3.87 8.95 4.13
CA CYS A 106 2.50 8.51 4.03
C CYS A 106 1.67 9.40 3.09
N ASP A 107 1.98 10.70 3.02
CA ASP A 107 1.30 11.67 2.15
C ASP A 107 1.39 11.33 0.65
N ARG A 108 2.44 10.61 0.24
CA ARG A 108 2.71 10.33 -1.18
C ARG A 108 2.54 8.87 -1.57
N LEU A 109 2.80 7.97 -0.63
CA LEU A 109 2.88 6.52 -0.88
C LEU A 109 1.95 5.72 0.04
N GLY A 110 1.17 6.39 0.90
CA GLY A 110 0.20 5.78 1.79
C GLY A 110 -1.24 6.06 1.37
N SER A 111 -2.17 5.49 2.15
CA SER A 111 -3.58 5.86 2.12
C SER A 111 -3.99 6.27 3.52
N CYS A 112 -4.85 7.29 3.62
CA CYS A 112 -5.23 7.94 4.87
C CYS A 112 -6.72 8.25 4.86
N GLU A 113 -7.39 7.88 5.95
CA GLU A 113 -8.82 8.07 6.13
C GLU A 113 -9.10 8.76 7.45
N LYS A 114 -10.09 9.67 7.42
CA LYS A 114 -10.53 10.40 8.59
C LYS A 114 -11.40 9.50 9.46
N VAL A 115 -11.23 9.61 10.76
CA VAL A 115 -12.04 8.87 11.73
C VAL A 115 -12.80 9.86 12.58
N SER A 116 -14.10 9.67 12.66
CA SER A 116 -14.99 10.55 13.45
C SER A 116 -14.91 10.29 14.95
N SER A 117 -14.54 9.06 15.33
CA SER A 117 -14.41 8.64 16.73
C SER A 117 -13.04 8.98 17.30
N GLU A 118 -13.01 9.46 18.55
CA GLU A 118 -11.74 9.73 19.24
C GLU A 118 -11.00 8.42 19.55
N PHE A 119 -9.73 8.33 19.15
CA PHE A 119 -8.86 7.20 19.43
C PHE A 119 -7.56 7.60 20.14
N GLU A 120 -6.95 6.66 20.85
CA GLU A 120 -5.66 6.86 21.50
C GLU A 120 -4.51 6.72 20.50
N ASN A 121 -3.46 7.51 20.67
CA ASN A 121 -2.26 7.35 19.85
C ASN A 121 -1.63 5.99 20.15
N PHE A 122 -1.30 5.24 19.11
CA PHE A 122 -0.63 3.95 19.21
C PHE A 122 0.66 3.93 18.41
N GLU A 123 1.57 3.02 18.76
CA GLU A 123 2.81 2.81 18.02
C GLU A 123 2.51 2.22 16.63
N ALA A 124 3.32 2.59 15.63
CA ALA A 124 3.14 2.11 14.27
C ALA A 124 3.08 0.57 14.21
N ILE A 125 1.95 0.03 13.76
CA ILE A 125 1.74 -1.43 13.67
C ILE A 125 2.21 -1.90 12.30
N LYS A 126 3.32 -2.65 12.27
CA LYS A 126 3.81 -3.29 11.04
C LYS A 126 2.91 -4.43 10.60
N ILE A 127 2.58 -4.42 9.32
CA ILE A 127 1.77 -5.42 8.63
C ILE A 127 2.74 -6.35 7.91
N ASP A 128 3.10 -7.45 8.54
CA ASP A 128 4.01 -8.47 8.00
C ASP A 128 3.27 -9.81 7.87
N GLY A 129 2.24 -9.85 7.02
CA GLY A 129 1.33 -10.98 6.87
C GLY A 129 0.01 -10.79 7.63
N PRO A 130 -0.73 -11.88 7.95
CA PRO A 130 -1.97 -11.80 8.71
C PRO A 130 -1.69 -11.21 10.09
N THR A 131 -2.05 -9.94 10.26
CA THR A 131 -1.81 -9.17 11.47
C THR A 131 -3.13 -8.96 12.18
N GLY A 132 -3.27 -9.55 13.37
CA GLY A 132 -4.44 -9.32 14.21
C GLY A 132 -4.41 -7.90 14.79
N LEU A 133 -5.55 -7.23 14.73
CA LEU A 133 -5.83 -5.96 15.37
C LEU A 133 -6.95 -6.16 16.38
N PHE A 134 -6.71 -5.68 17.58
CA PHE A 134 -7.70 -5.62 18.65
C PHE A 134 -8.14 -4.17 18.80
N ILE A 135 -9.43 -3.93 18.54
CA ILE A 135 -10.06 -2.60 18.64
C ILE A 135 -11.00 -2.64 19.83
N LYS A 136 -10.70 -1.81 20.83
CA LYS A 136 -11.48 -1.73 22.07
C LYS A 136 -11.81 -0.29 22.43
N LYS A 137 -12.98 -0.06 23.01
CA LYS A 137 -13.32 1.23 23.61
C LYS A 137 -12.90 1.27 25.08
N THR A 138 -11.99 2.16 25.42
CA THR A 138 -11.49 2.39 26.79
C THR A 138 -11.73 3.85 27.16
N GLU A 139 -12.45 4.11 28.26
CA GLU A 139 -12.69 5.46 28.79
C GLU A 139 -13.26 6.48 27.77
N GLY A 140 -14.07 6.00 26.82
CA GLY A 140 -14.68 6.85 25.78
C GLY A 140 -13.82 7.04 24.53
N LYS A 141 -12.56 6.58 24.54
CA LYS A 141 -11.66 6.58 23.39
C LYS A 141 -11.48 5.17 22.83
N ILE A 142 -11.09 5.07 21.57
CA ILE A 142 -10.79 3.79 20.92
C ILE A 142 -9.29 3.50 21.05
N ALA A 143 -8.94 2.38 21.65
CA ALA A 143 -7.60 1.84 21.69
C ALA A 143 -7.44 0.76 20.60
N ILE A 144 -6.42 0.93 19.76
CA ILE A 144 -6.06 -0.03 18.71
C ILE A 144 -4.73 -0.65 19.10
N SER A 145 -4.69 -1.96 19.20
CA SER A 145 -3.48 -2.71 19.55
C SER A 145 -3.30 -3.92 18.64
N LYS A 146 -2.06 -4.35 18.46
CA LYS A 146 -1.76 -5.58 17.72
C LYS A 146 -2.11 -6.79 18.60
N ASN A 147 -2.93 -7.69 18.07
CA ASN A 147 -3.17 -9.00 18.69
C ASN A 147 -1.93 -9.88 18.42
N GLY A 148 -1.34 -10.40 19.51
CA GLY A 148 -0.01 -11.03 19.53
C GLY A 148 0.01 -12.44 18.95
#